data_AF-A0A2M7VCR9-F1
#
_entry.id   AF-A0A2M7VCR9-F1
#
_cell.length_a   1.000
_cell.length_b   1.000
_cell.length_c   1.000
_cell.angle_alpha   90.00
_cell.angle_beta   90.00
_cell.angle_gamma   90.00
#
_symmetry.space_group_name_H-M   'P 1'
#
loop_
_entity.id
_entity.type
_entity.pdbx_description
1 polymer ?
#
loop_
_entity_poly.entity_id
_entity_poly.type
_entity_poly.pdbx_seq_one_letter_code
_entity_poly.pdbx_strand_id
1 'polypeptide(L)' 'RGAIGHVDIKEPGQSVNQEIVLGTCSDVCHYDQDVKSVKLVVKVTKTDGKVFQAEEKLDL' A
#
# COMPACT_ATOMS: atom_id res chain seq x y z
N ARG A 1 -12.39 -1.36 4.40
CA ARG A 1 -11.46 -0.38 5.00
C ARG A 1 -10.19 -0.38 4.17
N GLY A 2 -9.34 0.64 4.27
CA GLY A 2 -8.12 0.73 3.48
C GLY A 2 -7.05 1.51 4.23
N ALA A 3 -5.80 1.23 3.89
CA ALA A 3 -4.64 1.92 4.42
C ALA A 3 -3.79 2.41 3.25
N ILE A 4 -3.11 3.54 3.44
CA ILE A 4 -2.28 4.16 2.41
C ILE A 4 -0.87 4.21 2.94
N GLY A 5 0.04 3.57 2.22
CA GLY A 5 1.49 3.71 2.41
C GLY A 5 2.06 4.71 1.43
N HIS A 6 3.18 5.32 1.80
CA HIS A 6 3.95 6.17 0.91
C HIS A 6 5.43 5.77 0.98
N VAL A 7 6.11 5.76 -0.15
CA VAL A 7 7.54 5.46 -0.22
C VAL A 7 8.22 6.28 -1.30
N ASP A 8 9.35 6.87 -0.93
CA ASP A 8 10.21 7.61 -1.84
C ASP A 8 11.32 6.71 -2.37
N ILE A 9 11.44 6.62 -3.69
CA ILE A 9 12.55 5.90 -4.35
C ILE A 9 13.71 6.88 -4.49
N LYS A 10 14.75 6.70 -3.67
CA LYS A 10 15.93 7.60 -3.67
C LYS A 10 16.95 7.20 -4.73
N GLU A 11 17.11 5.89 -4.97
CA GLU A 11 18.11 5.36 -5.90
C GLU A 11 17.46 4.46 -6.96
N PRO A 12 17.83 4.60 -8.25
CA PRO A 12 17.34 3.72 -9.30
C PRO A 12 17.72 2.25 -9.04
N GLY A 13 16.77 1.33 -9.23
CA GLY A 13 17.01 -0.10 -9.06
C GLY A 13 17.00 -0.59 -7.61
N GLN A 14 16.79 0.30 -6.64
CA GLN A 14 16.63 -0.09 -5.24
C GLN A 14 15.35 -0.91 -5.06
N SER A 15 15.48 -2.10 -4.47
CA SER A 15 14.32 -2.86 -4.00
C SER A 15 13.70 -2.18 -2.80
N VAL A 16 12.37 -2.08 -2.79
CA VAL A 16 11.61 -1.43 -1.73
C VAL A 16 10.61 -2.42 -1.16
N ASN A 17 10.62 -2.52 0.18
CA ASN A 17 9.65 -3.30 0.93
C ASN A 17 8.94 -2.35 1.91
N GLN A 18 7.60 -2.39 1.89
CA GLN A 18 6.75 -1.58 2.75
C GLN A 18 5.69 -2.48 3.36
N GLU A 19 5.60 -2.48 4.68
CA GLU A 19 4.51 -3.12 5.41
C GLU A 19 3.39 -2.11 5.66
N ILE A 20 2.14 -2.53 5.46
CA ILE A 20 0.95 -1.73 5.75
C ILE A 20 0.04 -2.57 6.63
N VAL A 21 -0.20 -2.10 7.85
CA VAL A 21 -1.11 -2.74 8.79
C VAL A 21 -2.55 -2.37 8.46
N LEU A 22 -3.41 -3.38 8.32
CA LEU A 22 -4.84 -3.19 8.10
C LEU A 22 -5.58 -3.07 9.42
N GLY A 23 -6.13 -1.89 9.67
CA GLY A 23 -6.88 -1.58 10.86
C GLY A 23 -7.05 -0.08 11.04
N THR A 24 -7.56 0.31 12.19
CA THR A 24 -7.71 1.71 12.60
C THR A 24 -7.14 1.89 13.99
N CYS A 25 -6.22 2.83 14.16
CA CYS A 25 -5.71 3.23 15.48
C CYS A 25 -6.27 4.61 15.84
N SER A 26 -6.90 4.68 17.01
CA SER A 26 -7.30 5.94 17.66
C SER A 26 -6.70 5.95 19.07
N ASP A 27 -7.53 5.95 20.12
CA ASP A 27 -7.07 5.73 21.51
C ASP A 27 -6.64 4.28 21.76
N VAL A 28 -7.19 3.34 20.97
CA VAL A 28 -6.82 1.91 20.92
C VAL A 28 -6.74 1.47 19.46
N CYS A 29 -5.83 0.54 19.14
CA CYS A 29 -5.73 -0.06 17.81
C CYS A 29 -6.72 -1.21 17.64
N HIS A 30 -7.54 -1.12 16.60
CA HIS A 30 -8.46 -2.16 16.17
C HIS A 30 -8.02 -2.70 14.81
N TYR A 31 -7.50 -3.93 14.81
CA TYR A 31 -7.06 -4.61 13.59
C TYR A 31 -8.24 -5.26 12.87
N ASP A 32 -8.22 -5.21 11.54
CA ASP A 32 -9.26 -5.85 10.73
C ASP A 32 -9.15 -7.38 10.87
N GLN A 33 -10.24 -8.03 11.29
CA GLN A 33 -10.36 -9.49 11.42
C GLN A 33 -11.19 -10.05 10.25
N ASP A 34 -11.05 -11.36 9.97
CA ASP A 34 -11.83 -12.08 8.96
C ASP A 34 -11.77 -11.51 7.53
N VAL A 35 -10.63 -10.89 7.16
CA VAL A 35 -10.41 -10.34 5.81
C VAL A 35 -10.55 -11.45 4.77
N LYS A 36 -11.46 -11.29 3.81
CA LYS A 36 -11.73 -12.27 2.73
C LYS A 36 -11.00 -11.97 1.43
N SER A 37 -10.71 -10.69 1.19
CA SER A 37 -9.97 -10.27 0.01
C SER A 37 -9.26 -8.95 0.27
N VAL A 38 -8.13 -8.76 -0.40
CA VAL A 38 -7.34 -7.53 -0.37
C VAL A 38 -7.13 -7.08 -1.80
N LYS A 39 -7.49 -5.83 -2.11
CA LYS A 39 -7.16 -5.17 -3.37
C LYS A 39 -5.99 -4.21 -3.13
N LEU A 40 -4.85 -4.47 -3.76
CA LEU A 40 -3.68 -3.60 -3.75
C LEU A 40 -3.71 -2.69 -4.98
N VAL A 41 -3.51 -1.40 -4.77
CA VAL A 41 -3.35 -0.41 -5.85
C VAL A 41 -2.04 0.32 -5.63
N VAL A 42 -1.09 0.12 -6.53
CA VAL A 42 0.21 0.80 -6.49
C VAL A 42 0.20 1.93 -7.51
N LYS A 43 0.38 3.16 -7.05
CA LYS A 43 0.56 4.33 -7.91
C LYS A 43 2.02 4.78 -7.88
N VAL A 44 2.63 4.87 -9.06
CA VAL A 44 4.03 5.29 -9.23
C VAL A 44 4.04 6.62 -9.94
N THR A 45 4.53 7.66 -9.27
CA THR A 45 4.78 8.97 -9.90
C THR A 45 6.26 9.07 -10.22
N LYS A 46 6.61 9.23 -11.49
CA LYS A 46 7.99 9.42 -11.94
C LYS A 46 8.41 10.89 -11.78
N THR A 47 9.72 11.14 -11.84
CA THR A 47 10.31 12.48 -11.77
C THR A 47 9.86 13.40 -12.92
N ASP A 48 9.40 12.85 -14.03
CA ASP A 48 8.79 13.59 -15.15
C ASP A 48 7.29 13.92 -14.93
N GLY A 49 6.76 13.64 -13.74
CA GLY A 49 5.37 13.88 -13.35
C GLY A 49 4.38 12.86 -13.90
N LYS A 50 4.81 11.87 -14.69
CA LYS A 50 3.90 10.82 -15.20
C LYS A 50 3.52 9.86 -14.09
N VAL A 51 2.24 9.53 -14.06
CA VAL A 51 1.65 8.59 -13.09
C VAL A 51 1.33 7.27 -13.78
N PHE A 52 1.78 6.18 -13.17
CA PHE A 52 1.47 4.81 -13.55
C PHE A 52 0.72 4.14 -12.42
N GLN A 53 -0.11 3.14 -12.76
CA GLN A 53 -0.90 2.40 -11.78
C GLN A 53 -0.86 0.91 -12.11
N ALA A 54 -0.68 0.10 -11.07
CA ALA A 54 -0.87 -1.34 -11.12
C ALA A 54 -1.88 -1.73 -10.03
N GLU A 55 -2.72 -2.71 -10.32
CA GLU A 55 -3.72 -3.23 -9.39
C GLU A 55 -3.60 -4.73 -9.30
N GLU A 56 -3.71 -5.25 -8.09
CA GLU A 56 -3.76 -6.69 -7.84
C GLU A 56 -4.84 -7.01 -6.80
N LYS A 57 -5.42 -8.21 -6.91
CA LYS A 57 -6.41 -8.71 -5.96
C LYS A 57 -5.96 -10.06 -5.43
N LEU A 58 -5.88 -10.15 -4.11
CA LEU A 58 -5.64 -11.39 -3.39
C LEU A 58 -6.92 -11.80 -2.68
N ASP A 59 -7.38 -13.02 -2.94
CA ASP A 59 -8.42 -13.69 -2.17
C ASP A 59 -7.75 -14.62 -1.14
N LEU A 60 -8.23 -14.61 0.11
CA LEU A 60 -7.63 -15.29 1.28
C LEU A 60 -8.39 -16.56 1.67
#